data_AF-A0A5A9FC48-F1
#
_entry.id   AF-A0A5A9FC48-F1
#
_cell.length_a   1.000
_cell.length_b   1.000
_cell.length_c   1.000
_cell.angle_alpha   90.00
_cell.angle_beta   90.00
_cell.angle_gamma   90.00
#
_symmetry.space_group_name_H-M   'P 1'
#
loop_
_entity.id
_entity.type
_entity.pdbx_description
1 polymer ?
#
loop_
_entity_poly.entity_id
_entity_poly.type
_entity_poly.pdbx_seq_one_letter_code
_entity_poly.pdbx_strand_id
1 'polypeptide(L)'
;MPLVKDRVKQTTTTTGTGSVALSGTVSGFQTFAQAFSSGSVVYYCIADGTNWEVGTGTYTAGSPGSLSRDTILASSNSGAAVSWGVGTKDVFVTLPAAAVGLVSFPAVTTKTASATIALSEVGKLIPCSGAITLTLPTAAAAGNGTPIVLKNVGTIVVAIGAAGSDTVDGAVGALLAVGQSVILISDGVSRWHSVGAPSGFSFAGGWSPTAKSTTAALTNSNLTVSFSTSNQWRGIRTANSIPSGRYYWEMLCVGGSGGDMCVGILDTNFGNFETQPNSPAFYRSSGEKQKDGSGLVGYGSSWTAGDRIGIGFDTAPGSIWFRKNGVWQASGDPATGANPAFTGIGGTLFPACGTFNSASFTACFRAADLVGSVPTGFSVLP
;
A
#
# COMPACT_ATOMS: atom_id res chain seq x y z
N MET A 1 14.96 -20.31 -13.92
CA MET A 1 14.43 -19.84 -15.22
C MET A 1 15.48 -20.10 -16.29
N PRO A 2 15.14 -20.64 -17.47
CA PRO A 2 16.10 -20.83 -18.55
C PRO A 2 16.79 -19.53 -18.93
N LEU A 3 18.08 -19.62 -19.26
CA LEU A 3 18.91 -18.47 -19.57
C LEU A 3 18.74 -18.01 -21.02
N VAL A 4 18.90 -16.71 -21.23
CA VAL A 4 19.03 -16.06 -22.54
C VAL A 4 20.31 -15.24 -22.59
N LYS A 5 20.95 -15.23 -23.76
CA LYS A 5 22.15 -14.43 -24.07
C LYS A 5 22.06 -13.95 -25.50
N ASP A 6 22.58 -12.75 -25.75
CA ASP A 6 22.49 -12.14 -27.06
C ASP A 6 23.43 -12.80 -28.08
N ARG A 7 22.90 -12.98 -29.29
CA ARG A 7 23.66 -13.43 -30.47
C ARG A 7 24.41 -14.75 -30.25
N VAL A 8 23.79 -15.75 -29.61
CA VAL A 8 24.33 -17.11 -29.54
C VAL A 8 23.75 -17.96 -30.67
N LYS A 9 24.60 -18.44 -31.57
CA LYS A 9 24.19 -19.27 -32.71
C LYS A 9 25.31 -20.18 -33.18
N GLN A 10 24.96 -21.44 -33.44
CA GLN A 10 25.81 -22.48 -34.01
C GLN A 10 24.99 -23.29 -35.03
N THR A 11 25.63 -24.23 -35.72
CA THR A 11 24.91 -25.17 -36.58
C THR A 11 25.06 -26.62 -36.12
N THR A 12 24.11 -27.45 -36.50
CA THR A 12 24.11 -28.90 -36.29
C THR A 12 23.77 -29.64 -37.57
N THR A 13 24.29 -30.86 -37.71
CA THR A 13 23.87 -31.82 -38.75
C THR A 13 23.15 -33.03 -38.16
N THR A 14 22.97 -33.08 -36.83
CA THR A 14 22.30 -34.19 -36.14
C THR A 14 20.90 -34.45 -36.73
N THR A 15 20.58 -35.73 -36.90
CA THR A 15 19.28 -36.20 -37.40
C THR A 15 18.43 -36.80 -36.27
N GLY A 16 17.13 -36.95 -36.52
CA GLY A 16 16.18 -37.52 -35.56
C GLY A 16 15.70 -36.54 -34.48
N THR A 17 15.21 -37.07 -33.37
CA THR A 17 14.53 -36.32 -32.30
C THR A 17 15.40 -36.07 -31.05
N GLY A 18 16.60 -36.66 -30.99
CA GLY A 18 17.49 -36.57 -29.83
C GLY A 18 18.25 -35.24 -29.69
N SER A 19 19.13 -35.20 -28.68
CA SER A 19 20.05 -34.09 -28.44
C SER A 19 20.89 -33.78 -29.69
N VAL A 20 21.17 -32.51 -29.91
CA VAL A 20 21.92 -32.05 -31.08
C VAL A 20 23.37 -31.75 -30.73
N ALA A 21 24.28 -32.10 -31.63
CA ALA A 21 25.69 -31.70 -31.53
C ALA A 21 25.87 -30.29 -32.10
N LEU A 22 26.57 -29.42 -31.36
CA LEU A 22 26.81 -28.02 -31.72
C LEU A 22 28.17 -27.88 -32.42
N SER A 23 28.25 -28.39 -33.64
CA SER A 23 29.50 -28.62 -34.35
C SER A 23 29.95 -27.46 -35.26
N GLY A 24 29.04 -26.60 -35.73
CA GLY A 24 29.40 -25.47 -36.60
C GLY A 24 29.39 -24.13 -35.88
N THR A 25 30.31 -23.24 -36.26
CA THR A 25 30.33 -21.84 -35.82
C THR A 25 29.71 -20.94 -36.88
N VAL A 26 29.08 -19.84 -36.47
CA VAL A 26 28.47 -18.88 -37.39
C VAL A 26 29.13 -17.52 -37.19
N SER A 27 29.61 -16.92 -38.28
CA SER A 27 30.30 -15.62 -38.24
C SER A 27 29.41 -14.52 -37.64
N GLY A 28 29.98 -13.72 -36.73
CA GLY A 28 29.25 -12.64 -36.04
C GLY A 28 28.32 -13.10 -34.90
N PHE A 29 28.40 -14.37 -34.48
CA PHE A 29 27.67 -14.93 -33.35
C PHE A 29 28.63 -15.58 -32.34
N GLN A 30 28.23 -15.60 -31.08
CA GLN A 30 28.90 -16.34 -30.01
C GLN A 30 28.54 -17.82 -30.10
N THR A 31 29.46 -18.71 -29.70
CA THR A 31 29.16 -20.13 -29.50
C THR A 31 28.45 -20.35 -28.16
N PHE A 32 27.79 -21.51 -27.99
CA PHE A 32 27.17 -21.85 -26.70
C PHE A 32 28.23 -21.98 -25.59
N ALA A 33 29.42 -22.46 -25.90
CA ALA A 33 30.54 -22.57 -24.97
C ALA A 33 31.04 -21.20 -24.46
N GLN A 34 30.95 -20.16 -25.29
CA GLN A 34 31.31 -18.80 -24.89
C GLN A 34 30.24 -18.16 -24.01
N ALA A 35 28.97 -18.50 -24.23
CA ALA A 35 27.83 -17.85 -23.58
C ALA A 35 27.36 -18.54 -22.29
N PHE A 36 27.63 -19.85 -22.14
CA PHE A 36 27.07 -20.68 -21.07
C PHE A 36 28.09 -21.68 -20.51
N SER A 37 27.98 -21.96 -19.22
CA SER A 37 28.64 -23.10 -18.58
C SER A 37 27.89 -24.40 -18.88
N SER A 38 28.58 -25.54 -18.83
CA SER A 38 27.95 -26.87 -18.88
C SER A 38 26.86 -27.00 -17.81
N GLY A 39 25.74 -27.64 -18.14
CA GLY A 39 24.56 -27.76 -17.28
C GLY A 39 23.60 -26.58 -17.32
N SER A 40 23.88 -25.52 -18.10
CA SER A 40 22.97 -24.39 -18.25
C SER A 40 21.70 -24.81 -18.98
N VAL A 41 20.54 -24.58 -18.37
CA VAL A 41 19.25 -24.66 -19.06
C VAL A 41 19.02 -23.36 -19.82
N VAL A 42 18.77 -23.45 -21.12
CA VAL A 42 18.62 -22.31 -22.04
C VAL A 42 17.32 -22.43 -22.83
N TYR A 43 16.81 -21.29 -23.29
CA TYR A 43 15.85 -21.30 -24.38
C TYR A 43 16.58 -21.41 -25.72
N TYR A 44 16.05 -22.21 -26.64
CA TYR A 44 16.62 -22.41 -27.96
C TYR A 44 15.58 -22.35 -29.06
N CYS A 45 16.06 -22.13 -30.28
CA CYS A 45 15.40 -22.45 -31.53
C CYS A 45 16.33 -23.29 -32.41
N ILE A 46 15.80 -24.34 -33.03
CA ILE A 46 16.46 -25.08 -34.11
C ILE A 46 15.62 -24.88 -35.38
N ALA A 47 16.25 -24.50 -36.50
CA ALA A 47 15.55 -24.30 -37.78
C ALA A 47 16.42 -24.69 -38.98
N ASP A 48 15.79 -25.25 -40.03
CA ASP A 48 16.43 -25.61 -41.30
C ASP A 48 15.94 -24.78 -42.50
N GLY A 49 15.18 -23.72 -42.24
CA GLY A 49 14.53 -22.87 -43.25
C GLY A 49 13.14 -23.36 -43.68
N THR A 50 12.76 -24.60 -43.35
CA THR A 50 11.42 -25.16 -43.56
C THR A 50 10.78 -25.55 -42.23
N ASN A 51 11.46 -26.39 -41.47
CA ASN A 51 11.07 -26.88 -40.17
C ASN A 51 11.71 -26.02 -39.07
N TRP A 52 11.01 -25.91 -37.95
CA TRP A 52 11.49 -25.18 -36.79
C TRP A 52 10.95 -25.76 -35.49
N GLU A 53 11.72 -25.56 -34.43
CA GLU A 53 11.33 -25.91 -33.07
C GLU A 53 11.90 -24.90 -32.09
N VAL A 54 11.09 -24.53 -31.10
CA VAL A 54 11.47 -23.66 -29.99
C VAL A 54 11.20 -24.40 -28.68
N GLY A 55 12.19 -24.38 -27.78
CA GLY A 55 12.12 -25.18 -26.56
C GLY A 55 13.07 -24.74 -25.45
N THR A 56 13.08 -25.51 -24.38
CA THR A 56 14.12 -25.47 -23.34
C THR A 56 15.05 -26.66 -23.49
N GLY A 57 16.34 -26.43 -23.27
CA GLY A 57 17.36 -27.47 -23.40
C GLY A 57 18.53 -27.20 -22.46
N THR A 58 19.23 -28.27 -22.09
CA THR A 58 20.41 -28.22 -21.25
C THR A 58 21.66 -28.28 -22.13
N TYR A 59 22.47 -27.22 -22.08
CA TYR A 59 23.75 -27.18 -22.76
C TYR A 59 24.78 -28.01 -21.98
N THR A 60 25.46 -28.93 -22.67
CA THR A 60 26.58 -29.71 -22.14
C THR A 60 27.83 -29.37 -22.92
N ALA A 61 28.87 -28.89 -22.21
CA ALA A 61 30.15 -28.56 -22.83
C ALA A 61 30.86 -29.82 -23.34
N GLY A 62 31.60 -29.70 -24.45
CA GLY A 62 32.29 -30.81 -25.10
C GLY A 62 33.00 -30.37 -26.38
N SER A 63 33.53 -31.32 -27.15
CA SER A 63 34.12 -31.08 -28.47
C SER A 63 33.60 -32.12 -29.48
N PRO A 64 32.44 -31.87 -30.13
CA PRO A 64 31.59 -30.69 -29.98
C PRO A 64 30.75 -30.73 -28.68
N GLY A 65 30.28 -29.56 -28.23
CA GLY A 65 29.26 -29.49 -27.19
C GLY A 65 27.91 -30.04 -27.69
N SER A 66 26.98 -30.30 -26.78
CA SER A 66 25.63 -30.75 -27.13
C SER A 66 24.55 -29.92 -26.43
N LEU A 67 23.36 -29.92 -27.02
CA LEU A 67 22.17 -29.32 -26.45
C LEU A 67 21.06 -30.36 -26.41
N SER A 68 20.50 -30.63 -25.23
CA SER A 68 19.31 -31.45 -25.10
C SER A 68 18.04 -30.70 -25.51
N ARG A 69 16.96 -31.44 -25.72
CA ARG A 69 15.65 -30.92 -26.15
C ARG A 69 14.62 -31.28 -25.08
N ASP A 70 14.74 -30.65 -23.91
CA ASP A 70 14.07 -31.07 -22.68
C ASP A 70 12.56 -30.81 -22.71
N THR A 71 12.14 -29.67 -23.28
CA THR A 71 10.71 -29.35 -23.44
C THR A 71 10.49 -28.59 -24.74
N ILE A 72 9.50 -29.04 -25.52
CA ILE A 72 9.10 -28.35 -26.74
C ILE A 72 7.99 -27.37 -26.40
N LEU A 73 8.24 -26.09 -26.63
CA LEU A 73 7.28 -25.02 -26.37
C LEU A 73 6.39 -24.76 -27.60
N ALA A 74 6.98 -24.86 -28.79
CA ALA A 74 6.26 -24.80 -30.06
C ALA A 74 7.14 -25.41 -31.17
N SER A 75 6.52 -25.97 -32.21
CA SER A 75 7.25 -26.50 -33.35
C SER A 75 6.38 -26.56 -34.61
N SER A 76 7.03 -26.71 -35.77
CA SER A 76 6.37 -27.04 -37.03
C SER A 76 5.83 -28.48 -37.08
N ASN A 77 6.05 -29.29 -36.04
CA ASN A 77 5.54 -30.66 -35.92
C ASN A 77 4.41 -30.75 -34.89
N SER A 78 3.43 -29.84 -34.99
CA SER A 78 2.26 -29.78 -34.10
C SER A 78 2.61 -29.76 -32.60
N GLY A 79 3.68 -29.05 -32.22
CA GLY A 79 4.15 -28.96 -30.84
C GLY A 79 4.97 -30.16 -30.34
N ALA A 80 5.15 -31.22 -31.14
CA ALA A 80 6.04 -32.32 -30.84
C ALA A 80 7.48 -32.06 -31.31
N ALA A 81 8.43 -32.88 -30.85
CA ALA A 81 9.81 -32.81 -31.31
C ALA A 81 9.90 -32.99 -32.84
N VAL A 82 10.54 -32.06 -33.54
CA VAL A 82 10.87 -32.19 -34.97
C VAL A 82 11.90 -33.31 -35.15
N SER A 83 11.61 -34.25 -36.06
CA SER A 83 12.58 -35.28 -36.48
C SER A 83 13.46 -34.72 -37.61
N TRP A 84 14.68 -34.32 -37.29
CA TRP A 84 15.55 -33.64 -38.24
C TRP A 84 16.08 -34.57 -39.34
N GLY A 85 15.91 -34.20 -40.60
CA GLY A 85 16.48 -34.89 -41.76
C GLY A 85 17.98 -34.61 -41.95
N VAL A 86 18.59 -35.15 -42.99
CA VAL A 86 19.98 -34.80 -43.35
C VAL A 86 20.12 -33.32 -43.72
N GLY A 87 21.30 -32.74 -43.49
CA GLY A 87 21.58 -31.33 -43.79
C GLY A 87 21.84 -30.47 -42.55
N THR A 88 22.21 -29.23 -42.80
CA THR A 88 22.59 -28.24 -41.77
C THR A 88 21.35 -27.52 -41.22
N LYS A 89 21.30 -27.38 -39.91
CA LYS A 89 20.29 -26.57 -39.20
C LYS A 89 20.98 -25.54 -38.33
N ASP A 90 20.35 -24.38 -38.23
CA ASP A 90 20.73 -23.36 -37.28
C ASP A 90 20.22 -23.74 -35.90
N VAL A 91 21.08 -23.58 -34.88
CA VAL A 91 20.73 -23.72 -33.45
C VAL A 91 21.11 -22.42 -32.78
N PHE A 92 20.13 -21.70 -32.22
CA PHE A 92 20.38 -20.40 -31.61
C PHE A 92 19.54 -20.17 -30.36
N VAL A 93 20.00 -19.29 -29.49
CA VAL A 93 19.24 -18.87 -28.32
C VAL A 93 18.19 -17.85 -28.74
N THR A 94 16.98 -18.01 -28.22
CA THR A 94 15.86 -17.09 -28.45
C THR A 94 15.13 -16.82 -27.15
N LEU A 95 14.36 -15.73 -27.08
CA LEU A 95 13.34 -15.55 -26.05
C LEU A 95 12.00 -16.03 -26.63
N PRO A 96 11.50 -17.23 -26.28
CA PRO A 96 10.26 -17.73 -26.84
C PRO A 96 9.09 -16.85 -26.40
N ALA A 97 8.11 -16.67 -27.28
CA ALA A 97 6.89 -15.92 -26.95
C ALA A 97 6.18 -16.51 -25.70
N ALA A 98 6.23 -17.83 -25.53
CA ALA A 98 5.72 -18.52 -24.34
C ALA A 98 6.43 -18.15 -23.03
N ALA A 99 7.66 -17.62 -23.09
CA ALA A 99 8.39 -17.10 -21.93
C ALA A 99 8.17 -15.59 -21.70
N VAL A 100 7.56 -14.89 -22.66
CA VAL A 100 7.18 -13.48 -22.47
C VAL A 100 5.91 -13.45 -21.62
N GLY A 101 6.08 -13.31 -20.32
CA GLY A 101 4.99 -12.96 -19.42
C GLY A 101 4.55 -11.53 -19.70
N LEU A 102 3.59 -11.33 -20.60
CA LEU A 102 2.85 -10.07 -20.63
C LEU A 102 2.15 -9.92 -19.28
N VAL A 103 2.36 -8.79 -18.61
CA VAL A 103 1.55 -8.42 -17.45
C VAL A 103 0.14 -8.15 -17.98
N SER A 104 -0.69 -9.19 -17.97
CA SER A 104 -2.09 -9.13 -18.35
C SER A 104 -2.94 -9.29 -17.10
N PHE A 105 -3.82 -8.33 -16.87
CA PHE A 105 -4.83 -8.38 -15.81
C PHE A 105 -6.20 -8.55 -16.48
N PRO A 106 -6.61 -9.77 -16.85
CA PRO A 106 -7.92 -9.97 -17.45
C PRO A 106 -9.00 -9.43 -16.51
N ALA A 107 -9.96 -8.69 -17.04
CA ALA A 107 -11.02 -8.11 -16.21
C ALA A 107 -12.01 -9.18 -15.76
N VAL A 108 -12.48 -9.09 -14.51
CA VAL A 108 -13.67 -9.79 -14.05
C VAL A 108 -14.91 -8.89 -14.14
N THR A 109 -16.09 -9.47 -13.94
CA THR A 109 -17.33 -8.71 -13.82
C THR A 109 -17.23 -7.69 -12.69
N THR A 110 -17.69 -6.47 -12.95
CA THR A 110 -17.72 -5.38 -11.96
C THR A 110 -18.42 -5.83 -10.68
N LYS A 111 -17.76 -5.66 -9.54
CA LYS A 111 -18.34 -5.92 -8.23
C LYS A 111 -19.22 -4.72 -7.83
N THR A 112 -20.49 -4.99 -7.54
CA THR A 112 -21.49 -4.00 -7.11
C THR A 112 -22.10 -4.30 -5.73
N ALA A 113 -21.61 -5.35 -5.07
CA ALA A 113 -21.99 -5.74 -3.72
C ALA A 113 -20.74 -6.07 -2.90
N SER A 114 -20.80 -5.84 -1.59
CA SER A 114 -19.71 -6.20 -0.67
C SER A 114 -19.45 -7.71 -0.71
N ALA A 115 -18.19 -8.09 -0.85
CA ALA A 115 -17.79 -9.49 -1.00
C ALA A 115 -16.31 -9.69 -0.69
N THR A 116 -15.92 -10.93 -0.41
CA THR A 116 -14.52 -11.34 -0.45
C THR A 116 -14.10 -11.62 -1.89
N ILE A 117 -12.94 -11.12 -2.30
CA ILE A 117 -12.33 -11.41 -3.60
C ILE A 117 -11.88 -12.87 -3.59
N ALA A 118 -12.34 -13.64 -4.58
CA ALA A 118 -12.01 -15.06 -4.64
C ALA A 118 -10.55 -15.27 -5.08
N LEU A 119 -9.92 -16.38 -4.64
CA LEU A 119 -8.57 -16.72 -5.09
C LEU A 119 -8.46 -16.89 -6.61
N SER A 120 -9.55 -17.27 -7.28
CA SER A 120 -9.64 -17.33 -8.75
C SER A 120 -9.66 -15.95 -9.44
N GLU A 121 -9.81 -14.87 -8.68
CA GLU A 121 -9.79 -13.49 -9.14
C GLU A 121 -8.46 -12.79 -8.84
N VAL A 122 -7.55 -13.45 -8.12
CA VAL A 122 -6.18 -12.98 -7.94
C VAL A 122 -5.47 -12.98 -9.30
N GLY A 123 -4.66 -11.96 -9.57
CA GLY A 123 -4.00 -11.72 -10.86
C GLY A 123 -4.90 -11.01 -11.88
N LYS A 124 -6.09 -10.55 -11.48
CA LYS A 124 -7.08 -9.95 -12.39
C LYS A 124 -7.33 -8.47 -12.09
N LEU A 125 -7.92 -7.80 -13.07
CA LEU A 125 -8.54 -6.49 -12.89
C LEU A 125 -9.96 -6.68 -12.38
N ILE A 126 -10.27 -6.05 -11.24
CA ILE A 126 -11.58 -6.06 -10.61
C ILE A 126 -12.13 -4.63 -10.63
N PRO A 127 -13.01 -4.32 -11.59
CA PRO A 127 -13.80 -3.10 -11.52
C PRO A 127 -14.75 -3.18 -10.33
N CYS A 128 -14.96 -2.07 -9.63
CA CYS A 128 -15.86 -2.00 -8.49
C CYS A 128 -16.70 -0.71 -8.51
N SER A 129 -17.91 -0.77 -7.96
CA SER A 129 -18.84 0.36 -7.93
C SER A 129 -19.81 0.23 -6.77
N GLY A 130 -20.29 1.38 -6.27
CA GLY A 130 -21.23 1.48 -5.16
C GLY A 130 -20.54 1.62 -3.80
N ALA A 131 -21.34 1.87 -2.77
CA ALA A 131 -20.88 1.93 -1.38
C ALA A 131 -20.67 0.50 -0.84
N ILE A 132 -19.58 -0.15 -1.27
CA ILE A 132 -19.28 -1.55 -0.97
C ILE A 132 -17.93 -1.70 -0.26
N THR A 133 -17.76 -2.83 0.42
CA THR A 133 -16.47 -3.29 0.95
C THR A 133 -16.04 -4.55 0.22
N LEU A 134 -14.89 -4.49 -0.46
CA LEU A 134 -14.22 -5.65 -1.03
C LEU A 134 -13.16 -6.16 -0.06
N THR A 135 -13.32 -7.37 0.45
CA THR A 135 -12.33 -7.98 1.35
C THR A 135 -11.32 -8.77 0.52
N LEU A 136 -10.03 -8.50 0.68
CA LEU A 136 -8.96 -9.26 0.04
C LEU A 136 -8.94 -10.70 0.57
N PRO A 137 -8.46 -11.69 -0.20
CA PRO A 137 -8.06 -12.96 0.40
C PRO A 137 -6.86 -12.75 1.34
N THR A 138 -6.59 -13.72 2.21
CA THR A 138 -5.36 -13.67 3.02
C THR A 138 -4.14 -13.65 2.10
N ALA A 139 -3.14 -12.82 2.40
CA ALA A 139 -1.88 -12.68 1.66
C ALA A 139 -1.19 -14.04 1.49
N ALA A 140 -1.15 -14.85 2.54
CA ALA A 140 -0.62 -16.22 2.50
C ALA A 140 -1.30 -17.09 1.42
N ALA A 141 -2.63 -17.10 1.38
CA ALA A 141 -3.37 -17.87 0.39
C ALA A 141 -3.24 -17.33 -1.04
N ALA A 142 -3.03 -16.02 -1.22
CA ALA A 142 -2.81 -15.42 -2.53
C ALA A 142 -1.40 -15.71 -3.11
N GLY A 143 -0.43 -16.05 -2.25
CA GLY A 143 0.95 -16.28 -2.63
C GLY A 143 1.77 -14.99 -2.81
N ASN A 144 3.07 -15.09 -2.56
CA ASN A 144 3.99 -13.94 -2.65
C ASN A 144 4.12 -13.43 -4.09
N GLY A 145 4.08 -12.10 -4.24
CA GLY A 145 4.24 -11.41 -5.52
C GLY A 145 2.97 -11.39 -6.37
N THR A 146 1.86 -11.97 -5.89
CA THR A 146 0.64 -12.06 -6.68
C THR A 146 -0.18 -10.76 -6.58
N PRO A 147 -0.54 -10.14 -7.73
CA PRO A 147 -1.25 -8.86 -7.73
C PRO A 147 -2.77 -9.02 -7.72
N ILE A 148 -3.47 -8.01 -7.19
CA ILE A 148 -4.89 -7.73 -7.45
C ILE A 148 -4.97 -6.30 -7.96
N VAL A 149 -5.63 -6.07 -9.10
CA VAL A 149 -5.82 -4.72 -9.61
C VAL A 149 -7.26 -4.31 -9.35
N LEU A 150 -7.47 -3.25 -8.58
CA LEU A 150 -8.79 -2.70 -8.30
C LEU A 150 -8.98 -1.39 -9.05
N LYS A 151 -10.16 -1.18 -9.63
CA LYS A 151 -10.54 0.08 -10.28
C LYS A 151 -11.94 0.48 -9.82
N ASN A 152 -12.05 1.60 -9.12
CA ASN A 152 -13.36 2.17 -8.82
C ASN A 152 -13.91 2.88 -10.06
N VAL A 153 -14.91 2.27 -10.67
CA VAL A 153 -15.64 2.78 -11.85
C VAL A 153 -17.00 3.40 -11.47
N GLY A 154 -17.33 3.43 -10.18
CA GLY A 154 -18.58 3.97 -9.66
C GLY A 154 -18.52 5.47 -9.40
N THR A 155 -19.50 5.95 -8.64
CA THR A 155 -19.67 7.37 -8.27
C THR A 155 -19.45 7.64 -6.78
N ILE A 156 -19.15 6.59 -6.00
CA ILE A 156 -18.90 6.65 -4.56
C ILE A 156 -17.60 5.91 -4.25
N VAL A 157 -16.95 6.26 -3.14
CA VAL A 157 -15.76 5.58 -2.61
C VAL A 157 -16.07 4.10 -2.34
N VAL A 158 -15.13 3.22 -2.70
CA VAL A 158 -15.16 1.79 -2.39
C VAL A 158 -14.18 1.50 -1.27
N ALA A 159 -14.58 0.72 -0.27
CA ALA A 159 -13.69 0.26 0.78
C ALA A 159 -13.01 -1.06 0.40
N ILE A 160 -11.75 -1.20 0.79
CA ILE A 160 -10.94 -2.41 0.66
C ILE A 160 -10.61 -2.89 2.07
N GLY A 161 -11.03 -4.10 2.42
CA GLY A 161 -10.70 -4.71 3.72
C GLY A 161 -9.60 -5.75 3.57
N ALA A 162 -8.70 -5.87 4.55
CA ALA A 162 -7.83 -7.03 4.68
C ALA A 162 -8.60 -8.23 5.28
N ALA A 163 -8.18 -9.44 4.98
CA ALA A 163 -8.76 -10.65 5.59
C ALA A 163 -8.11 -10.94 6.96
N GLY A 164 -8.94 -11.16 7.97
CA GLY A 164 -8.47 -11.56 9.30
C GLY A 164 -7.52 -10.54 9.92
N SER A 165 -6.30 -10.97 10.26
CA SER A 165 -5.25 -10.13 10.83
C SER A 165 -4.30 -9.52 9.79
N ASP A 166 -4.54 -9.76 8.50
CA ASP A 166 -3.70 -9.21 7.44
C ASP A 166 -3.82 -7.69 7.37
N THR A 167 -2.88 -7.07 6.66
CA THR A 167 -2.87 -5.62 6.47
C THR A 167 -2.73 -5.21 5.02
N VAL A 168 -3.27 -4.05 4.67
CA VAL A 168 -2.97 -3.29 3.45
C VAL A 168 -2.06 -2.14 3.84
N ASP A 169 -0.78 -2.23 3.47
CA ASP A 169 0.28 -1.32 3.89
C ASP A 169 0.33 -1.02 5.40
N GLY A 170 0.06 -2.05 6.23
CA GLY A 170 0.05 -1.93 7.69
C GLY A 170 -1.25 -1.35 8.27
N ALA A 171 -2.29 -1.12 7.46
CA ALA A 171 -3.64 -0.80 7.91
C ALA A 171 -4.58 -2.00 7.73
N VAL A 172 -5.72 -2.02 8.43
CA VAL A 172 -6.74 -3.08 8.28
C VAL A 172 -7.53 -3.01 6.96
N GLY A 173 -7.30 -1.95 6.18
CA GLY A 173 -7.96 -1.68 4.92
C GLY A 173 -7.52 -0.36 4.30
N ALA A 174 -8.15 -0.02 3.18
CA ALA A 174 -7.93 1.22 2.44
C ALA A 174 -9.20 1.70 1.76
N LEU A 175 -9.23 2.95 1.34
CA LEU A 175 -10.31 3.53 0.55
C LEU A 175 -9.84 3.80 -0.88
N LEU A 176 -10.66 3.40 -1.86
CA LEU A 176 -10.44 3.63 -3.28
C LEU A 176 -11.45 4.66 -3.78
N ALA A 177 -10.99 5.90 -4.00
CA ALA A 177 -11.88 6.98 -4.43
C ALA A 177 -12.38 6.79 -5.87
N VAL A 178 -13.43 7.52 -6.23
CA VAL A 178 -14.05 7.49 -7.56
C VAL A 178 -13.00 7.70 -8.65
N GLY A 179 -12.99 6.81 -9.65
CA GLY A 179 -12.07 6.88 -10.77
C GLY A 179 -10.64 6.43 -10.46
N GLN A 180 -10.31 6.08 -9.21
CA GLN A 180 -8.96 5.60 -8.86
C GLN A 180 -8.76 4.11 -9.16
N SER A 181 -7.50 3.75 -9.35
CA SER A 181 -7.04 2.36 -9.40
C SER A 181 -5.87 2.14 -8.45
N VAL A 182 -5.76 0.92 -7.94
CA VAL A 182 -4.62 0.47 -7.14
C VAL A 182 -4.23 -0.94 -7.55
N ILE A 183 -2.92 -1.24 -7.55
CA ILE A 183 -2.42 -2.60 -7.61
C ILE A 183 -2.03 -2.99 -6.18
N LEU A 184 -2.55 -4.10 -5.68
CA LEU A 184 -2.20 -4.66 -4.38
C LEU A 184 -1.39 -5.94 -4.60
N ILE A 185 -0.18 -6.00 -4.06
CA ILE A 185 0.72 -7.16 -4.21
C ILE A 185 0.87 -7.86 -2.87
N SER A 186 0.55 -9.14 -2.83
CA SER A 186 0.71 -9.95 -1.62
C SER A 186 2.19 -10.21 -1.30
N ASP A 187 2.56 -10.17 -0.02
CA ASP A 187 3.87 -10.63 0.49
C ASP A 187 3.93 -12.15 0.72
N GLY A 188 2.79 -12.84 0.58
CA GLY A 188 2.66 -14.27 0.84
C GLY A 188 2.64 -14.66 2.32
N VAL A 189 2.47 -13.71 3.25
CA VAL A 189 2.48 -13.96 4.69
C VAL A 189 1.28 -13.31 5.37
N SER A 190 1.24 -11.98 5.42
CA SER A 190 0.21 -11.24 6.19
C SER A 190 -0.03 -9.81 5.69
N ARG A 191 0.54 -9.44 4.54
CA ARG A 191 0.47 -8.06 4.06
C ARG A 191 0.25 -7.97 2.56
N TRP A 192 -0.56 -6.98 2.19
CA TRP A 192 -0.72 -6.48 0.84
C TRP A 192 -0.04 -5.12 0.71
N HIS A 193 0.79 -4.97 -0.31
CA HIS A 193 1.49 -3.73 -0.64
C HIS A 193 0.78 -3.01 -1.78
N SER A 194 0.47 -1.72 -1.60
CA SER A 194 -0.05 -0.91 -2.70
C SER A 194 1.07 -0.45 -3.63
N VAL A 195 0.81 -0.49 -4.93
CA VAL A 195 1.66 0.02 -6.00
C VAL A 195 0.86 0.96 -6.87
N GLY A 196 1.42 2.13 -7.16
CA GLY A 196 0.78 3.15 -7.99
C GLY A 196 -0.41 3.84 -7.34
N ALA A 197 -0.53 3.78 -6.01
CA ALA A 197 -1.59 4.45 -5.26
C ALA A 197 -1.50 5.99 -5.44
N PRO A 198 -2.47 6.65 -6.12
CA PRO A 198 -2.46 8.09 -6.28
C PRO A 198 -2.73 8.80 -4.94
N SER A 199 -2.36 10.08 -4.85
CA SER A 199 -2.70 10.96 -3.71
C SER A 199 -4.22 10.93 -3.46
N GLY A 200 -4.65 10.19 -2.44
CA GLY A 200 -6.07 9.91 -2.17
C GLY A 200 -6.38 8.44 -1.84
N PHE A 201 -5.42 7.51 -2.07
CA PHE A 201 -5.42 6.23 -1.37
C PHE A 201 -5.18 6.52 0.12
N SER A 202 -6.28 6.73 0.81
CA SER A 202 -6.27 7.08 2.23
C SER A 202 -6.41 5.78 3.00
N PHE A 203 -5.41 5.50 3.83
CA PHE A 203 -5.59 4.60 4.94
C PHE A 203 -6.60 5.25 5.87
N ALA A 204 -7.61 4.49 6.28
CA ALA A 204 -8.56 4.98 7.27
C ALA A 204 -7.75 5.49 8.49
N GLY A 205 -7.95 6.77 8.82
CA GLY A 205 -7.28 7.44 9.93
C GLY A 205 -6.33 8.61 9.58
N GLY A 206 -5.67 8.70 8.43
CA GLY A 206 -4.59 9.71 8.21
C GLY A 206 -5.00 11.20 8.15
N TRP A 207 -4.01 12.10 8.22
CA TRP A 207 -4.19 13.54 7.98
C TRP A 207 -4.66 13.80 6.54
N SER A 208 -5.57 14.77 6.37
CA SER A 208 -6.07 15.13 5.05
C SER A 208 -5.04 15.91 4.25
N PRO A 209 -4.67 15.48 3.03
CA PRO A 209 -3.81 16.27 2.14
C PRO A 209 -4.51 17.53 1.61
N THR A 210 -5.84 17.62 1.71
CA THR A 210 -6.64 18.73 1.17
C THR A 210 -7.27 19.61 2.24
N ALA A 211 -7.43 19.12 3.48
CA ALA A 211 -8.02 19.87 4.59
C ALA A 211 -6.95 20.27 5.61
N LYS A 212 -6.03 21.14 5.17
CA LYS A 212 -4.86 21.60 5.92
C LYS A 212 -4.46 23.00 5.49
N SER A 213 -3.74 23.73 6.34
CA SER A 213 -3.05 24.95 5.94
C SER A 213 -2.11 24.71 4.76
N THR A 214 -1.98 25.71 3.89
CA THR A 214 -1.20 25.60 2.65
C THR A 214 0.25 25.18 2.92
N THR A 215 0.85 25.69 3.99
CA THR A 215 2.23 25.44 4.39
C THR A 215 2.45 24.18 5.24
N ALA A 216 1.39 23.42 5.57
CA ALA A 216 1.52 22.16 6.31
C ALA A 216 2.15 21.07 5.43
N ALA A 217 3.26 20.48 5.87
CA ALA A 217 3.95 19.39 5.17
C ALA A 217 3.55 18.04 5.76
N LEU A 218 3.28 17.05 4.89
CA LEU A 218 2.88 15.70 5.28
C LEU A 218 3.97 14.69 4.95
N THR A 219 4.26 13.79 5.90
CA THR A 219 5.20 12.67 5.75
C THR A 219 4.61 11.41 6.41
N ASN A 220 5.34 10.29 6.36
CA ASN A 220 4.96 9.02 6.99
C ASN A 220 3.55 8.57 6.61
N SER A 221 3.27 8.52 5.30
CA SER A 221 1.95 8.17 4.74
C SER A 221 0.81 9.04 5.30
N ASN A 222 1.06 10.34 5.45
CA ASN A 222 0.15 11.33 6.01
C ASN A 222 -0.19 11.12 7.50
N LEU A 223 0.63 10.40 8.26
CA LEU A 223 0.48 10.31 9.72
C LEU A 223 1.25 11.40 10.46
N THR A 224 2.29 11.97 9.83
CA THR A 224 3.08 13.05 10.42
C THR A 224 2.82 14.35 9.66
N VAL A 225 2.49 15.40 10.39
CA VAL A 225 2.38 16.77 9.89
C VAL A 225 3.47 17.65 10.50
N SER A 226 4.03 18.56 9.71
CA SER A 226 5.00 19.55 10.17
C SER A 226 4.64 20.95 9.68
N PHE A 227 4.79 21.93 10.57
CA PHE A 227 4.58 23.35 10.35
C PHE A 227 5.90 24.10 10.60
N SER A 228 6.43 24.75 9.58
CA SER A 228 7.61 25.63 9.69
C SER A 228 7.31 26.88 10.52
N THR A 229 8.28 27.57 11.09
CA THR A 229 8.07 28.82 11.86
C THR A 229 7.20 29.85 11.11
N SER A 230 6.22 30.46 11.80
CA SER A 230 5.38 31.55 11.27
C SER A 230 4.74 32.37 12.40
N ASN A 231 4.09 33.49 12.07
CA ASN A 231 3.30 34.30 13.00
C ASN A 231 1.79 34.21 12.73
N GLN A 232 1.30 33.02 12.37
CA GLN A 232 -0.09 32.78 12.00
C GLN A 232 -0.54 31.39 12.45
N TRP A 233 -1.77 31.30 12.93
CA TRP A 233 -2.39 30.02 13.22
C TRP A 233 -2.44 29.15 11.98
N ARG A 234 -2.06 27.88 12.13
CA ARG A 234 -2.14 26.87 11.08
C ARG A 234 -2.52 25.55 11.70
N GLY A 235 -3.01 24.64 10.87
CA GLY A 235 -3.36 23.32 11.34
C GLY A 235 -3.87 22.41 10.24
N ILE A 236 -4.33 21.27 10.68
CA ILE A 236 -4.79 20.17 9.83
C ILE A 236 -5.86 19.36 10.56
N ARG A 237 -6.73 18.73 9.77
CA ARG A 237 -7.66 17.69 10.25
C ARG A 237 -7.53 16.42 9.43
N THR A 238 -8.09 15.33 9.92
CA THR A 238 -8.25 14.09 9.14
C THR A 238 -9.20 14.29 7.96
N ALA A 239 -9.14 13.39 6.98
CA ALA A 239 -10.06 13.41 5.84
C ALA A 239 -11.50 13.04 6.23
N ASN A 240 -11.64 12.03 7.09
CA ASN A 240 -12.91 11.48 7.53
C ASN A 240 -13.30 12.03 8.90
N SER A 241 -14.60 12.26 9.08
CA SER A 241 -15.17 12.66 10.37
C SER A 241 -15.22 11.48 11.34
N ILE A 242 -15.22 11.80 12.63
CA ILE A 242 -15.46 10.84 13.72
C ILE A 242 -16.89 10.29 13.57
N PRO A 243 -17.07 8.97 13.42
CA PRO A 243 -18.40 8.36 13.39
C PRO A 243 -19.11 8.50 14.75
N SER A 244 -20.39 8.10 14.81
CA SER A 244 -21.08 8.01 16.10
C SER A 244 -20.49 6.87 16.93
N GLY A 245 -20.12 7.17 18.18
CA GLY A 245 -19.57 6.22 19.13
C GLY A 245 -18.64 6.86 20.17
N ARG A 246 -17.81 6.02 20.78
CA ARG A 246 -16.77 6.38 21.75
C ARG A 246 -15.42 6.02 21.19
N TYR A 247 -14.58 7.03 20.96
CA TYR A 247 -13.33 6.85 20.24
C TYR A 247 -12.13 7.42 20.99
N TYR A 248 -11.00 6.71 20.89
CA TYR A 248 -9.73 7.10 21.45
C TYR A 248 -8.63 7.11 20.39
N TRP A 249 -7.79 8.13 20.44
CA TRP A 249 -6.57 8.20 19.65
C TRP A 249 -5.50 8.99 20.38
N GLU A 250 -4.28 8.93 19.87
CA GLU A 250 -3.14 9.67 20.42
C GLU A 250 -2.46 10.54 19.38
N MET A 251 -1.77 11.55 19.91
CA MET A 251 -1.02 12.55 19.19
C MET A 251 0.37 12.60 19.83
N LEU A 252 1.41 12.17 19.11
CA LEU A 252 2.79 12.38 19.52
C LEU A 252 3.25 13.75 19.05
N CYS A 253 3.64 14.63 19.98
CA CYS A 253 4.34 15.86 19.66
C CYS A 253 5.80 15.52 19.30
N VAL A 254 6.18 15.68 18.04
CA VAL A 254 7.52 15.34 17.55
C VAL A 254 8.47 16.53 17.70
N GLY A 255 7.96 17.75 17.57
CA GLY A 255 8.75 18.98 17.67
C GLY A 255 7.85 20.22 17.73
N GLY A 256 8.39 21.36 18.15
CA GLY A 256 7.68 22.64 18.16
C GLY A 256 8.03 23.53 19.34
N SER A 257 7.66 24.81 19.24
CA SER A 257 7.76 25.77 20.34
C SER A 257 6.59 25.57 21.30
N GLY A 258 6.88 25.11 22.52
CA GLY A 258 5.90 25.00 23.61
C GLY A 258 5.15 26.31 23.86
N GLY A 259 3.84 26.24 24.12
CA GLY A 259 2.96 27.39 24.39
C GLY A 259 1.93 27.65 23.28
N ASP A 260 2.27 27.33 22.02
CA ASP A 260 1.44 27.70 20.86
C ASP A 260 0.85 26.50 20.11
N MET A 261 1.12 25.27 20.57
CA MET A 261 0.64 24.04 19.97
C MET A 261 -0.72 23.62 20.54
N CYS A 262 -1.58 23.02 19.72
CA CYS A 262 -2.87 22.49 20.16
C CYS A 262 -3.23 21.16 19.47
N VAL A 263 -3.93 20.30 20.22
CA VAL A 263 -4.53 19.06 19.73
C VAL A 263 -5.98 18.97 20.18
N GLY A 264 -6.85 18.37 19.37
CA GLY A 264 -8.28 18.35 19.65
C GLY A 264 -9.12 17.90 18.47
N ILE A 265 -10.27 18.55 18.32
CA ILE A 265 -11.24 18.28 17.25
C ILE A 265 -11.74 19.58 16.59
N LEU A 266 -12.16 19.47 15.33
CA LEU A 266 -12.75 20.54 14.53
C LEU A 266 -14.05 20.11 13.89
N ASP A 267 -14.90 21.07 13.53
CA ASP A 267 -16.08 20.83 12.70
C ASP A 267 -15.81 21.15 11.21
N THR A 268 -16.83 21.01 10.37
CA THR A 268 -16.77 21.28 8.92
C THR A 268 -16.61 22.75 8.55
N ASN A 269 -17.01 23.68 9.42
CA ASN A 269 -16.95 25.12 9.15
C ASN A 269 -15.51 25.65 9.28
N PHE A 270 -14.64 24.94 9.99
CA PHE A 270 -13.27 25.37 10.28
C PHE A 270 -12.22 24.76 9.34
N GLY A 271 -12.52 24.74 8.03
CA GLY A 271 -11.58 24.29 6.99
C GLY A 271 -10.35 25.19 6.80
N ASN A 272 -10.32 26.39 7.38
CA ASN A 272 -9.21 27.33 7.29
C ASN A 272 -8.65 27.68 8.68
N PHE A 273 -7.45 27.18 8.97
CA PHE A 273 -6.75 27.41 10.24
C PHE A 273 -6.04 28.78 10.32
N GLU A 274 -5.98 29.53 9.22
CA GLU A 274 -5.14 30.73 9.06
C GLU A 274 -5.73 32.01 9.70
N THR A 275 -7.02 32.01 10.07
CA THR A 275 -7.75 33.21 10.53
C THR A 275 -8.17 33.17 12.00
N GLN A 276 -7.35 32.56 12.87
CA GLN A 276 -7.61 32.22 14.27
C GLN A 276 -8.62 31.06 14.50
N PRO A 277 -8.30 30.13 15.41
CA PRO A 277 -9.16 29.01 15.75
C PRO A 277 -10.30 29.45 16.69
N ASN A 278 -11.43 29.86 16.13
CA ASN A 278 -12.71 29.54 16.78
C ASN A 278 -12.89 28.03 16.58
N SER A 279 -12.96 27.23 17.65
CA SER A 279 -12.61 25.81 17.54
C SER A 279 -13.37 24.94 18.53
N PRO A 280 -13.99 23.81 18.15
CA PRO A 280 -14.99 23.16 18.99
C PRO A 280 -14.45 22.51 20.28
N ALA A 281 -13.18 22.06 20.33
CA ALA A 281 -12.49 21.75 21.59
C ALA A 281 -10.99 21.41 21.39
N PHE A 282 -10.10 22.13 22.07
CA PHE A 282 -8.66 21.89 22.05
C PHE A 282 -8.01 21.89 23.44
N TYR A 283 -6.94 21.12 23.56
CA TYR A 283 -5.97 21.17 24.65
C TYR A 283 -4.66 21.76 24.11
N ARG A 284 -4.18 22.82 24.76
CA ARG A 284 -3.00 23.59 24.38
C ARG A 284 -1.76 23.13 25.13
N SER A 285 -0.60 23.28 24.50
CA SER A 285 0.72 22.98 25.08
C SER A 285 1.07 23.79 26.33
N SER A 286 0.42 24.92 26.54
CA SER A 286 0.47 25.71 27.77
C SER A 286 -0.28 25.07 28.96
N GLY A 287 -1.07 24.02 28.75
CA GLY A 287 -1.89 23.37 29.79
C GLY A 287 -3.33 23.90 29.86
N GLU A 288 -3.70 24.80 28.96
CA GLU A 288 -5.06 25.34 28.89
C GLU A 288 -5.95 24.56 27.93
N LYS A 289 -7.26 24.67 28.13
CA LYS A 289 -8.27 24.21 27.18
C LYS A 289 -8.99 25.39 26.54
N GLN A 290 -9.47 25.20 25.32
CA GLN A 290 -10.24 26.22 24.59
C GLN A 290 -11.40 25.58 23.78
N LYS A 291 -12.57 26.24 23.76
CA LYS A 291 -13.73 25.85 22.96
C LYS A 291 -14.38 27.09 22.33
N ASP A 292 -14.78 26.99 21.07
CA ASP A 292 -15.46 27.99 20.25
C ASP A 292 -14.80 29.38 20.25
N GLY A 293 -13.47 29.43 20.34
CA GLY A 293 -12.73 30.70 20.41
C GLY A 293 -12.88 31.43 21.75
N SER A 294 -13.39 30.75 22.79
CA SER A 294 -13.42 31.26 24.15
C SER A 294 -12.02 31.66 24.64
N GLY A 295 -11.97 32.45 25.71
CA GLY A 295 -10.72 32.64 26.45
C GLY A 295 -10.08 31.31 26.86
N LEU A 296 -8.76 31.32 27.04
CA LEU A 296 -7.99 30.18 27.52
C LEU A 296 -8.33 29.91 28.99
N VAL A 297 -8.61 28.64 29.31
CA VAL A 297 -8.97 28.21 30.67
C VAL A 297 -7.96 27.16 31.12
N GLY A 298 -7.37 27.33 32.31
CA GLY A 298 -6.49 26.32 32.90
C GLY A 298 -7.19 24.96 33.03
N TYR A 299 -6.50 23.88 32.68
CA TYR A 299 -7.10 22.55 32.64
C TYR A 299 -6.16 21.41 33.05
N GLY A 300 -4.99 21.33 32.45
CA GLY A 300 -4.04 20.24 32.66
C GLY A 300 -2.60 20.73 32.69
N SER A 301 -1.65 19.79 32.72
CA SER A 301 -0.23 20.11 32.64
C SER A 301 0.14 20.71 31.28
N SER A 302 1.17 21.55 31.22
CA SER A 302 1.78 21.92 29.95
C SER A 302 2.42 20.68 29.28
N TRP A 303 2.65 20.74 27.97
CA TRP A 303 3.28 19.67 27.19
C TRP A 303 4.15 20.21 26.05
N THR A 304 5.13 19.41 25.62
CA THR A 304 6.16 19.81 24.66
C THR A 304 6.55 18.63 23.74
N ALA A 305 7.56 18.83 22.90
CA ALA A 305 8.12 17.79 22.07
C ALA A 305 8.53 16.55 22.89
N GLY A 306 8.19 15.37 22.40
CA GLY A 306 8.35 14.08 23.08
C GLY A 306 7.11 13.66 23.88
N ASP A 307 6.23 14.59 24.25
CA ASP A 307 4.99 14.24 24.94
C ASP A 307 3.94 13.66 23.99
N ARG A 308 3.13 12.77 24.54
CA ARG A 308 2.03 12.10 23.87
C ARG A 308 0.71 12.49 24.52
N ILE A 309 -0.19 12.99 23.69
CA ILE A 309 -1.50 13.45 24.11
C ILE A 309 -2.56 12.46 23.62
N GLY A 310 -3.23 11.79 24.54
CA GLY A 310 -4.39 10.95 24.26
C GLY A 310 -5.66 11.77 24.28
N ILE A 311 -6.59 11.45 23.38
CA ILE A 311 -7.88 12.12 23.22
C ILE A 311 -8.95 11.04 23.26
N GLY A 312 -9.83 11.10 24.27
CA GLY A 312 -11.05 10.30 24.33
C GLY A 312 -12.25 11.18 23.98
N PHE A 313 -13.10 10.73 23.05
CA PHE A 313 -14.30 11.47 22.64
C PHE A 313 -15.52 10.55 22.61
N ASP A 314 -16.57 10.93 23.33
CA ASP A 314 -17.89 10.30 23.28
C ASP A 314 -18.85 11.22 22.52
N THR A 315 -19.28 10.80 21.33
CA THR A 315 -20.12 11.60 20.44
C THR A 315 -21.55 11.81 20.95
N ALA A 316 -22.04 10.97 21.88
CA ALA A 316 -23.43 11.04 22.34
C ALA A 316 -23.66 12.19 23.35
N PRO A 317 -22.94 12.28 24.49
CA PRO A 317 -22.97 13.47 25.33
C PRO A 317 -22.07 14.59 24.77
N GLY A 318 -21.32 14.34 23.69
CA GLY A 318 -20.35 15.28 23.14
C GLY A 318 -19.24 15.60 24.13
N SER A 319 -18.74 14.59 24.83
CA SER A 319 -17.76 14.74 25.91
C SER A 319 -16.35 14.40 25.43
N ILE A 320 -15.37 15.23 25.77
CA ILE A 320 -13.96 15.04 25.39
C ILE A 320 -13.05 15.06 26.61
N TRP A 321 -12.09 14.15 26.64
CA TRP A 321 -11.06 14.04 27.67
C TRP A 321 -9.68 14.05 27.04
N PHE A 322 -8.71 14.60 27.76
CA PHE A 322 -7.31 14.60 27.34
C PHE A 322 -6.43 13.89 28.36
N ARG A 323 -5.44 13.16 27.85
CA ARG A 323 -4.46 12.37 28.59
C ARG A 323 -3.08 12.84 28.19
N LYS A 324 -2.14 13.00 29.12
CA LYS A 324 -0.72 13.27 28.84
C LYS A 324 0.11 12.10 29.33
N ASN A 325 0.90 11.47 28.46
CA ASN A 325 1.84 10.40 28.80
C ASN A 325 1.26 9.34 29.75
N GLY A 326 0.04 8.87 29.46
CA GLY A 326 -0.60 7.87 30.29
C GLY A 326 -1.50 8.40 31.42
N VAL A 327 -1.48 9.70 31.73
CA VAL A 327 -2.23 10.31 32.85
C VAL A 327 -3.37 11.20 32.36
N TRP A 328 -4.61 10.88 32.77
CA TRP A 328 -5.78 11.71 32.46
C TRP A 328 -5.69 13.06 33.16
N GLN A 329 -5.96 14.14 32.42
CA GLN A 329 -5.89 15.50 32.93
C GLN A 329 -7.14 15.85 33.72
N ALA A 330 -7.03 16.78 34.68
CA ALA A 330 -8.12 17.24 35.54
C ALA A 330 -8.89 16.12 36.28
N SER A 331 -8.21 15.02 36.63
CA SER A 331 -8.85 13.80 37.18
C SER A 331 -9.98 13.26 36.28
N GLY A 332 -9.81 13.41 34.96
CA GLY A 332 -10.71 12.87 33.95
C GLY A 332 -10.75 11.35 33.98
N ASP A 333 -11.93 10.78 33.76
CA ASP A 333 -12.10 9.35 33.57
C ASP A 333 -13.15 9.10 32.48
N PRO A 334 -12.73 8.85 31.23
CA PRO A 334 -13.66 8.57 30.14
C PRO A 334 -14.44 7.26 30.34
N ALA A 335 -13.92 6.28 31.09
CA ALA A 335 -14.62 5.01 31.29
C ALA A 335 -15.89 5.18 32.14
N THR A 336 -15.83 6.06 33.14
CA THR A 336 -16.98 6.42 33.99
C THR A 336 -17.69 7.69 33.54
N GLY A 337 -17.11 8.44 32.61
CA GLY A 337 -17.62 9.73 32.14
C GLY A 337 -17.28 10.91 33.07
N ALA A 338 -16.41 10.74 34.06
CA ALA A 338 -16.08 11.79 35.03
C ALA A 338 -15.17 12.88 34.44
N ASN A 339 -15.43 14.13 34.82
CA ASN A 339 -14.58 15.31 34.56
C ASN A 339 -14.10 15.48 33.10
N PRO A 340 -15.00 15.50 32.10
CA PRO A 340 -14.61 15.85 30.74
C PRO A 340 -14.06 17.28 30.65
N ALA A 341 -13.11 17.49 29.74
CA ALA A 341 -12.61 18.83 29.42
C ALA A 341 -13.74 19.72 28.90
N PHE A 342 -14.61 19.17 28.07
CA PHE A 342 -15.82 19.82 27.56
C PHE A 342 -16.93 18.80 27.36
N THR A 343 -18.17 19.28 27.39
CA THR A 343 -19.40 18.53 27.12
C THR A 343 -20.22 19.23 26.04
N GLY A 344 -21.23 18.54 25.49
CA GLY A 344 -22.18 19.15 24.54
C GLY A 344 -21.56 19.50 23.19
N ILE A 345 -20.46 18.85 22.81
CA ILE A 345 -19.84 19.02 21.49
C ILE A 345 -20.59 18.15 20.48
N GLY A 346 -21.23 18.77 19.50
CA GLY A 346 -22.00 18.07 18.46
C GLY A 346 -21.56 18.45 17.04
N GLY A 347 -22.18 17.79 16.05
CA GLY A 347 -21.93 18.04 14.63
C GLY A 347 -20.93 17.06 14.00
N THR A 348 -20.56 17.37 12.75
CA THR A 348 -19.58 16.57 11.98
C THR A 348 -18.17 16.98 12.39
N LEU A 349 -17.52 16.15 13.20
CA LEU A 349 -16.26 16.48 13.87
C LEU A 349 -15.09 15.67 13.32
N PHE A 350 -13.87 16.19 13.41
CA PHE A 350 -12.65 15.59 12.88
C PHE A 350 -11.51 15.74 13.90
N PRO A 351 -10.67 14.70 14.13
CA PRO A 351 -9.41 14.87 14.82
C PRO A 351 -8.55 15.93 14.14
N ALA A 352 -7.93 16.78 14.96
CA ALA A 352 -7.22 17.96 14.47
C ALA A 352 -6.04 18.34 15.35
N CYS A 353 -5.11 19.07 14.74
CA CYS A 353 -4.03 19.73 15.46
C CYS A 353 -3.59 21.01 14.75
N GLY A 354 -2.92 21.87 15.50
CA GLY A 354 -2.43 23.13 14.97
C GLY A 354 -1.36 23.78 15.83
N THR A 355 -0.86 24.90 15.32
CA THR A 355 0.13 25.74 15.98
C THR A 355 0.06 27.18 15.47
N PHE A 356 0.43 28.16 16.30
CA PHE A 356 0.67 29.53 15.84
C PHE A 356 2.05 29.68 15.19
N ASN A 357 3.04 28.97 15.72
CA ASN A 357 4.41 29.05 15.26
C ASN A 357 4.85 27.73 14.66
N SER A 358 5.89 27.06 15.16
CA SER A 358 6.33 25.78 14.62
C SER A 358 5.79 24.61 15.45
N ALA A 359 5.47 23.51 14.77
CA ALA A 359 5.10 22.25 15.41
C ALA A 359 5.23 21.08 14.45
N SER A 360 5.38 19.88 14.99
CA SER A 360 5.27 18.63 14.27
C SER A 360 4.54 17.62 15.14
N PHE A 361 3.57 16.91 14.53
CA PHE A 361 2.75 15.92 15.22
C PHE A 361 2.66 14.64 14.39
N THR A 362 2.77 13.50 15.06
CA THR A 362 2.43 12.20 14.49
C THR A 362 1.13 11.72 15.12
N ALA A 363 0.13 11.44 14.29
CA ALA A 363 -1.11 10.87 14.75
C ALA A 363 -1.02 9.36 14.91
N CYS A 364 -1.62 8.85 15.97
CA CYS A 364 -1.66 7.45 16.34
C CYS A 364 -3.12 7.03 16.42
N PHE A 365 -3.67 6.61 15.28
CA PHE A 365 -5.07 6.21 15.15
C PHE A 365 -5.28 4.70 15.24
N ARG A 366 -4.23 3.89 15.05
CA ARG A 366 -4.30 2.42 15.12
C ARG A 366 -3.96 1.96 16.53
N ALA A 367 -4.58 0.86 16.97
CA ALA A 367 -4.28 0.25 18.27
C ALA A 367 -2.78 -0.05 18.46
N ALA A 368 -2.09 -0.46 17.40
CA ALA A 368 -0.65 -0.74 17.41
C ALA A 368 0.24 0.51 17.60
N ASP A 369 -0.29 1.71 17.34
CA ASP A 369 0.45 2.97 17.46
C ASP A 369 0.26 3.64 18.84
N LEU A 370 -0.68 3.13 19.64
CA LEU A 370 -1.02 3.68 20.95
C LEU A 370 -0.02 3.24 22.01
N VAL A 371 0.34 4.15 22.92
CA VAL A 371 1.15 3.86 24.09
C VAL A 371 0.25 3.89 25.32
N GLY A 372 -0.39 2.74 25.57
CA GLY A 372 -1.33 2.53 26.66
C GLY A 372 -2.61 1.84 26.17
N SER A 373 -3.40 1.35 27.12
CA SER A 373 -4.69 0.75 26.79
C SER A 373 -5.70 1.82 26.36
N VAL A 374 -6.50 1.48 25.35
CA VAL A 374 -7.74 2.20 25.03
C VAL A 374 -8.64 2.19 26.27
N PRO A 375 -9.29 3.31 26.63
CA PRO A 375 -10.21 3.34 27.76
C PRO A 375 -11.33 2.33 27.64
N THR A 376 -11.77 1.77 28.76
CA THR A 376 -12.90 0.84 28.79
C THR A 376 -14.12 1.47 28.14
N GLY A 377 -14.72 0.77 27.17
CA GLY A 377 -15.89 1.26 26.44
C GLY A 377 -15.59 2.21 25.26
N PHE A 378 -14.31 2.42 24.94
CA PHE A 378 -13.86 3.18 23.78
C PHE A 378 -13.25 2.24 22.75
N SER A 379 -13.32 2.63 21.49
CA SER A 379 -12.65 1.97 20.37
C SER A 379 -11.59 2.90 19.77
N VAL A 380 -10.66 2.35 18.99
CA VAL A 380 -9.81 3.18 18.14
C VAL A 380 -10.61 3.82 17.01
N LEU A 381 -10.16 4.97 16.51
CA LEU A 381 -10.75 5.60 15.33
C LEU A 381 -10.65 4.67 14.12
N PRO A 382 -11.76 4.40 13.41
CA PRO A 382 -11.80 3.44 12.31
C PRO A 382 -11.16 3.93 11.01
#